data_AF-A0A3B9I0P0-F1
#
_entry.id   AF-A0A3B9I0P0-F1
#
_cell.length_a   1.000
_cell.length_b   1.000
_cell.length_c   1.000
_cell.angle_alpha   90.00
_cell.angle_beta   90.00
_cell.angle_gamma   90.00
#
_symmetry.space_group_name_H-M   'P 1'
#
loop_
_entity.id
_entity.type
_entity.pdbx_description
1 polymer ?
#
loop_
_entity_poly.entity_id
_entity_poly.type
_entity_poly.pdbx_seq_one_letter_code
_entity_poly.pdbx_strand_id
1 'polypeptide(L)'
;MSVTKGSKKSWYGVRLLLITILGLFLAGTCLAQPFSNDTIKIDKAGSSTPATTGSEKAKAILPKDLQTALDFNDRVDKTTLAKYYHPVAEWTGRLILPEPHKRLPDGSVYIYLTAAAKPEMVGKTFRLVRVARDAADGWIEKLRPDVKISEKALAAAKKGGNKIPTLLNGLKRVSPLESLAAARPGEMDVIIPEPAIEGTLLMIEDDPIQISGSRKALVRFEGEATGFYRKAVHYNPGSRSFNGPAEYVRIDQRYFRKKDDTIPMTCTAGIENSAGNKDGWYIYGNLRAGMFHVVALEPRAALRVGNPAAINGSREIKSNLAKSAFAGLKPDLSRQVQWLPDKAAQNLWPVGTRGMLVHSFGWRKSPAEKNNSGVILGLVTGHFAFGQAEVIECPITGEPRWDIDYFQIYVHNPNHIVSCTQKWHAYMGNLRRGWMYTVPVSDTVVKLPGDGMIKTAGGEFDMFR
;
A
#
# COMPACT_ATOMS: atom_id res chain seq x y z
N MET A 1 7.34 -56.50 -4.18
CA MET A 1 7.65 -55.79 -2.92
C MET A 1 6.71 -54.59 -2.80
N SER A 2 6.12 -54.46 -1.62
CA SER A 2 5.01 -53.59 -1.22
C SER A 2 5.18 -52.10 -1.57
N VAL A 3 4.16 -51.53 -2.25
CA VAL A 3 3.93 -50.08 -2.31
C VAL A 3 3.23 -49.67 -1.01
N THR A 4 3.98 -49.04 -0.11
CA THR A 4 3.43 -48.51 1.15
C THR A 4 2.49 -47.35 0.87
N LYS A 5 1.23 -47.51 1.31
CA LYS A 5 0.18 -46.48 1.39
C LYS A 5 0.69 -45.26 2.18
N GLY A 6 1.10 -44.21 1.46
CA GLY A 6 1.33 -42.88 2.04
C GLY A 6 0.07 -42.34 2.70
N SER A 7 0.21 -41.78 3.89
CA SER A 7 -0.90 -41.42 4.77
C SER A 7 -1.88 -40.46 4.09
N LYS A 8 -3.17 -40.84 4.07
CA LYS A 8 -4.27 -39.99 3.59
C LYS A 8 -4.47 -38.70 4.41
N LYS A 9 -3.74 -38.49 5.52
CA LYS A 9 -3.95 -37.36 6.44
C LYS A 9 -3.34 -36.02 5.96
N SER A 10 -2.23 -36.00 5.22
CA SER A 10 -1.63 -34.71 4.81
C SER A 10 -2.40 -34.01 3.68
N TRP A 11 -3.11 -34.76 2.85
CA TRP A 11 -3.95 -34.21 1.77
C TRP A 11 -5.30 -33.66 2.25
N TYR A 12 -5.75 -34.03 3.46
CA TYR A 12 -7.00 -33.51 4.02
C TYR A 12 -6.88 -32.03 4.41
N GLY A 13 -5.75 -31.59 4.96
CA GLY A 13 -5.52 -30.17 5.30
C GLY A 13 -5.51 -29.27 4.07
N VAL A 14 -4.80 -29.69 3.01
CA VAL A 14 -4.73 -28.94 1.74
C VAL A 14 -6.07 -28.96 1.00
N ARG A 15 -6.81 -30.08 1.02
CA ARG A 15 -8.16 -30.14 0.45
C ARG A 15 -9.17 -29.32 1.24
N LEU A 16 -9.09 -29.29 2.57
CA LEU A 16 -9.96 -28.45 3.40
C LEU A 16 -9.65 -26.97 3.18
N LEU A 17 -8.38 -26.60 3.03
CA LEU A 17 -7.95 -25.25 2.67
C LEU A 17 -8.47 -24.86 1.27
N LEU A 18 -8.29 -25.72 0.26
CA LEU A 18 -8.80 -25.50 -1.10
C LEU A 18 -10.33 -25.44 -1.15
N ILE A 19 -11.05 -26.27 -0.38
CA ILE A 19 -12.52 -26.24 -0.27
C ILE A 19 -12.99 -25.01 0.53
N THR A 20 -12.23 -24.55 1.52
CA THR A 20 -12.53 -23.31 2.26
C THR A 20 -12.31 -22.10 1.37
N ILE A 21 -11.24 -22.10 0.59
CA ILE A 21 -10.94 -21.10 -0.44
C ILE A 21 -12.02 -21.13 -1.53
N LEU A 22 -12.41 -22.30 -2.05
CA LEU A 22 -13.53 -22.44 -3.02
C LEU A 22 -14.89 -22.04 -2.41
N GLY A 23 -15.10 -22.32 -1.13
CA GLY A 23 -16.30 -21.92 -0.38
C GLY A 23 -16.36 -20.41 -0.16
N LEU A 24 -15.21 -19.77 0.08
CA LEU A 24 -15.06 -18.31 0.05
C LEU A 24 -15.23 -17.76 -1.37
N PHE A 25 -14.86 -18.50 -2.42
CA PHE A 25 -15.12 -18.10 -3.80
C PHE A 25 -16.62 -18.15 -4.18
N LEU A 26 -17.34 -19.17 -3.72
CA LEU A 26 -18.78 -19.35 -4.01
C LEU A 26 -19.69 -18.56 -3.06
N ALA A 27 -19.26 -18.28 -1.83
CA ALA A 27 -19.95 -17.38 -0.91
C ALA A 27 -19.51 -15.90 -1.07
N GLY A 28 -18.33 -15.67 -1.66
CA GLY A 28 -17.73 -14.37 -1.92
C GLY A 28 -18.15 -13.75 -3.24
N THR A 29 -19.06 -14.36 -4.01
CA THR A 29 -19.95 -13.60 -4.90
C THR A 29 -20.95 -12.80 -4.05
N CYS A 30 -20.44 -11.97 -3.15
CA CYS A 30 -21.19 -10.85 -2.64
C CYS A 30 -21.59 -10.05 -3.89
N LEU A 31 -22.89 -9.90 -4.11
CA LEU A 31 -23.42 -8.95 -5.07
C LEU A 31 -22.89 -7.57 -4.64
N ALA A 32 -21.73 -7.17 -5.17
CA ALA A 32 -21.10 -5.91 -4.84
C ALA A 32 -22.02 -4.82 -5.38
N GLN A 33 -22.89 -4.31 -4.51
CA GLN A 33 -23.73 -3.18 -4.87
C GLN A 33 -22.85 -1.95 -5.06
N PRO A 34 -23.09 -1.14 -6.10
CA PRO A 34 -22.30 0.05 -6.34
C PRO A 34 -22.41 0.99 -5.15
N PHE A 35 -21.27 1.43 -4.64
CA PHE A 35 -21.24 2.49 -3.65
C PHE A 35 -21.75 3.80 -4.29
N SER A 36 -22.80 4.40 -3.71
CA SER A 36 -23.40 5.66 -4.17
C SER A 36 -22.53 6.85 -3.80
N ASN A 37 -22.47 7.85 -4.68
CA ASN A 37 -21.71 9.09 -4.45
C ASN A 37 -22.55 10.15 -3.71
N ASP A 38 -23.52 9.75 -2.89
CA ASP A 38 -24.44 10.71 -2.28
C ASP A 38 -23.68 11.84 -1.57
N THR A 39 -24.04 13.03 -2.01
CA THR A 39 -23.22 14.24 -2.16
C THR A 39 -22.49 14.68 -0.90
N ILE A 40 -21.16 14.77 -0.98
CA ILE A 40 -20.47 15.91 -0.37
C ILE A 40 -20.95 17.12 -1.19
N LYS A 41 -21.67 18.06 -0.57
CA LYS A 41 -21.88 19.38 -1.19
C LYS A 41 -20.52 20.05 -1.28
N ILE A 42 -19.99 20.14 -2.49
CA ILE A 42 -18.67 20.67 -2.77
C ILE A 42 -18.84 22.11 -3.25
N ASP A 43 -18.53 23.07 -2.39
CA ASP A 43 -18.34 24.45 -2.82
C ASP A 43 -17.11 24.53 -3.74
N LYS A 44 -17.23 25.33 -4.81
CA LYS A 44 -16.15 25.60 -5.74
C LYS A 44 -15.02 26.34 -5.01
N ALA A 45 -13.93 25.64 -4.70
CA ALA A 45 -12.69 26.29 -4.28
C ALA A 45 -12.15 27.14 -5.44
N GLY A 46 -11.75 28.38 -5.12
CA GLY A 46 -11.38 29.42 -6.07
C GLY A 46 -10.34 28.97 -7.10
N SER A 47 -10.64 29.30 -8.35
CA SER A 47 -9.75 29.20 -9.51
C SER A 47 -8.50 30.06 -9.30
N SER A 48 -7.36 29.47 -8.97
CA SER A 48 -6.06 30.11 -9.20
C SER A 48 -5.58 29.77 -10.61
N THR A 49 -5.70 30.74 -11.50
CA THR A 49 -5.27 30.68 -12.92
C THR A 49 -3.74 30.51 -13.02
N PRO A 50 -3.19 29.76 -13.99
CA PRO A 50 -1.75 29.70 -14.22
C PRO A 50 -1.28 31.00 -14.91
N ALA A 51 -0.29 31.67 -14.33
CA ALA A 51 0.36 32.82 -14.94
C ALA A 51 1.18 32.37 -16.17
N THR A 52 0.93 33.01 -17.30
CA THR A 52 1.71 32.91 -18.55
C THR A 52 2.98 33.76 -18.50
N THR A 53 3.95 33.31 -19.28
CA THR A 53 5.34 33.72 -19.40
C THR A 53 5.58 35.19 -19.73
N GLY A 54 6.45 35.84 -18.95
CA GLY A 54 7.17 37.06 -19.30
C GLY A 54 8.51 37.07 -18.57
N SER A 55 9.61 37.14 -19.31
CA SER A 55 10.97 37.10 -18.78
C SER A 55 11.34 38.44 -18.13
N GLU A 56 11.18 38.51 -16.82
CA GLU A 56 11.89 39.45 -15.95
C GLU A 56 12.21 38.70 -14.66
N LYS A 57 13.33 39.01 -14.01
CA LYS A 57 13.78 38.37 -12.76
C LYS A 57 12.78 38.65 -11.63
N ALA A 58 11.66 37.95 -11.65
CA ALA A 58 10.66 37.99 -10.60
C ALA A 58 11.22 37.22 -9.40
N LYS A 59 11.51 37.92 -8.30
CA LYS A 59 11.49 37.29 -6.98
C LYS A 59 10.11 36.63 -6.87
N ALA A 60 10.05 35.31 -6.97
CA ALA A 60 8.81 34.57 -6.86
C ALA A 60 8.19 34.88 -5.49
N ILE A 61 7.14 35.70 -5.47
CA ILE A 61 6.35 35.93 -4.27
C ILE A 61 5.65 34.61 -4.00
N LEU A 62 6.06 33.93 -2.92
CA LEU A 62 5.43 32.67 -2.52
C LEU A 62 3.94 32.95 -2.20
N PRO A 63 3.03 32.01 -2.51
CA PRO A 63 1.64 32.12 -2.07
C PRO A 63 1.58 32.39 -0.55
N LYS A 64 0.71 33.32 -0.12
CA LYS A 64 0.62 33.77 1.29
C LYS A 64 0.40 32.61 2.27
N ASP A 65 -0.34 31.60 1.84
CA ASP A 65 -0.59 30.34 2.54
C ASP A 65 0.68 29.49 2.71
N LEU A 66 1.52 29.39 1.67
CA LEU A 66 2.82 28.72 1.76
C LEU A 66 3.79 29.47 2.68
N GLN A 67 3.88 30.80 2.56
CA GLN A 67 4.76 31.59 3.42
C GLN A 67 4.35 31.45 4.89
N THR A 68 3.04 31.51 5.19
CA THR A 68 2.52 31.32 6.55
C THR A 68 2.89 29.95 7.11
N ALA A 69 2.76 28.88 6.30
CA ALA A 69 3.12 27.53 6.71
C ALA A 69 4.64 27.38 6.96
N LEU A 70 5.47 27.94 6.09
CA LEU A 70 6.93 27.94 6.25
C LEU A 70 7.36 28.73 7.48
N ASP A 71 6.83 29.94 7.68
CA ASP A 71 7.13 30.79 8.84
C ASP A 71 6.70 30.12 10.16
N PHE A 72 5.62 29.34 10.14
CA PHE A 72 5.23 28.51 11.27
C PHE A 72 6.28 27.42 11.52
N ASN A 73 6.63 26.65 10.49
CA ASN A 73 7.58 25.54 10.60
C ASN A 73 8.99 26.00 10.98
N ASP A 74 9.43 27.18 10.54
CA ASP A 74 10.74 27.73 10.88
C ASP A 74 10.86 28.14 12.35
N ARG A 75 9.73 28.35 13.04
CA ARG A 75 9.68 28.58 14.49
C ARG A 75 9.65 27.27 15.30
N VAL A 76 9.43 26.12 14.64
CA VAL A 76 9.47 24.81 15.29
C VAL A 76 10.91 24.34 15.38
N ASP A 77 11.32 23.84 16.55
CA ASP A 77 12.63 23.21 16.71
C ASP A 77 12.72 21.94 15.82
N LYS A 78 13.46 22.06 14.72
CA LYS A 78 13.63 21.01 13.71
C LYS A 78 14.33 19.78 14.27
N THR A 79 15.22 19.93 15.25
CA THR A 79 15.91 18.80 15.89
C THR A 79 14.95 18.01 16.77
N THR A 80 14.05 18.70 17.47
CA THR A 80 12.99 18.04 18.23
C THR A 80 11.95 17.40 17.30
N LEU A 81 11.54 18.09 16.24
CA LEU A 81 10.56 17.58 15.28
C LEU A 81 11.04 16.32 14.53
N ALA A 82 12.33 16.26 14.18
CA ALA A 82 12.91 15.12 13.47
C ALA A 82 12.71 13.78 14.20
N LYS A 83 12.61 13.79 15.54
CA LYS A 83 12.40 12.59 16.36
C LYS A 83 11.02 11.93 16.16
N TYR A 84 10.05 12.67 15.64
CA TYR A 84 8.70 12.17 15.37
C TYR A 84 8.57 11.54 13.97
N TYR A 85 9.60 11.68 13.13
CA TYR A 85 9.65 11.11 11.79
C TYR A 85 10.53 9.87 11.73
N HIS A 86 9.87 8.72 11.70
CA HIS A 86 10.52 7.41 11.64
C HIS A 86 10.74 7.00 10.18
N PRO A 87 11.84 6.29 9.86
CA PRO A 87 11.92 5.59 8.59
C PRO A 87 10.77 4.58 8.47
N VAL A 88 10.31 4.31 7.25
CA VAL A 88 9.21 3.35 7.03
C VAL A 88 9.62 1.94 7.47
N ALA A 89 10.85 1.55 7.13
CA ALA A 89 11.55 0.33 7.55
C ALA A 89 13.05 0.62 7.69
N GLU A 90 13.82 -0.33 8.24
CA GLU A 90 15.27 -0.18 8.42
C GLU A 90 16.00 0.07 7.09
N TRP A 91 15.69 -0.72 6.06
CA TRP A 91 16.27 -0.58 4.73
C TRP A 91 15.21 -0.13 3.74
N THR A 92 15.35 1.10 3.25
CA THR A 92 14.47 1.66 2.22
C THR A 92 15.26 2.42 1.18
N GLY A 93 14.76 2.46 -0.04
CA GLY A 93 15.34 3.29 -1.07
C GLY A 93 14.47 3.41 -2.30
N ARG A 94 14.95 4.23 -3.24
CA ARG A 94 14.31 4.44 -4.52
C ARG A 94 15.05 3.66 -5.61
N LEU A 95 14.32 2.81 -6.31
CA LEU A 95 14.86 2.09 -7.46
C LEU A 95 15.14 3.05 -8.62
N ILE A 96 16.27 2.83 -9.27
CA ILE A 96 16.77 3.57 -10.41
C ILE A 96 17.05 2.54 -11.51
N LEU A 97 16.19 2.54 -12.53
CA LEU A 97 16.45 1.77 -13.75
C LEU A 97 17.63 2.42 -14.50
N PRO A 98 18.70 1.68 -14.83
CA PRO A 98 19.77 2.20 -15.67
C PRO A 98 19.23 2.64 -17.04
N GLU A 99 19.88 3.64 -17.64
CA GLU A 99 19.62 3.98 -19.04
C GLU A 99 19.91 2.75 -19.93
N PRO A 100 19.19 2.56 -21.05
CA PRO A 100 19.33 1.33 -21.85
C PRO A 100 20.77 0.98 -22.27
N HIS A 101 21.62 1.98 -22.53
CA HIS A 101 23.03 1.78 -22.89
C HIS A 101 23.96 1.50 -21.70
N LYS A 102 23.49 1.72 -20.46
CA LYS A 102 24.17 1.40 -19.20
C LYS A 102 23.53 0.21 -18.49
N ARG A 103 22.65 -0.53 -19.18
CA ARG A 103 21.96 -1.69 -18.66
C ARG A 103 22.98 -2.73 -18.19
N LEU A 104 22.74 -3.27 -16.99
CA LEU A 104 23.62 -4.27 -16.39
C LEU A 104 23.23 -5.67 -16.92
N PRO A 105 24.17 -6.50 -17.40
CA PRO A 105 23.86 -7.78 -18.06
C PRO A 105 23.13 -8.80 -17.18
N ASP A 106 23.34 -8.73 -15.86
CA ASP A 106 22.71 -9.60 -14.88
C ASP A 106 21.28 -9.16 -14.51
N GLY A 107 20.79 -8.04 -15.07
CA GLY A 107 19.47 -7.49 -14.77
C GLY A 107 19.38 -6.83 -13.40
N SER A 108 20.51 -6.48 -12.78
CA SER A 108 20.53 -5.64 -11.59
C SER A 108 20.14 -4.20 -11.90
N VAL A 109 19.67 -3.49 -10.88
CA VAL A 109 19.30 -2.07 -10.96
C VAL A 109 20.10 -1.28 -9.93
N TYR A 110 19.98 0.04 -9.93
CA TYR A 110 20.52 0.86 -8.84
C TYR A 110 19.43 1.18 -7.82
N ILE A 111 19.82 1.44 -6.57
CA ILE A 111 18.94 1.93 -5.52
C ILE A 111 19.60 3.10 -4.79
N TYR A 112 18.88 4.20 -4.65
CA TYR A 112 19.26 5.31 -3.78
C TYR A 112 18.68 5.09 -2.39
N LEU A 113 19.53 4.89 -1.38
CA LEU A 113 19.09 4.55 -0.03
C LEU A 113 18.56 5.78 0.73
N THR A 114 17.34 5.66 1.24
CA THR A 114 16.69 6.66 2.10
C THR A 114 16.68 6.27 3.57
N ALA A 115 16.84 4.98 3.87
CA ALA A 115 17.15 4.44 5.20
C ALA A 115 18.01 3.18 5.05
N ALA A 116 18.91 2.97 6.00
CA ALA A 116 19.76 1.79 6.10
C ALA A 116 20.15 1.58 7.57
N ALA A 117 20.48 0.34 7.96
CA ALA A 117 21.00 0.05 9.29
C ALA A 117 22.30 0.82 9.60
N LYS A 118 23.10 1.09 8.56
CA LYS A 118 24.35 1.86 8.61
C LYS A 118 24.11 3.31 8.15
N PRO A 119 24.14 4.32 9.06
CA PRO A 119 23.79 5.70 8.72
C PRO A 119 24.62 6.29 7.59
N GLU A 120 25.89 5.89 7.45
CA GLU A 120 26.81 6.37 6.41
C GLU A 120 26.44 5.90 4.99
N MET A 121 25.51 4.95 4.85
CA MET A 121 24.99 4.48 3.57
C MET A 121 23.78 5.30 3.09
N VAL A 122 23.10 6.00 4.00
CA VAL A 122 21.93 6.82 3.67
C VAL A 122 22.35 7.97 2.75
N GLY A 123 21.57 8.20 1.70
CA GLY A 123 21.84 9.21 0.70
C GLY A 123 22.85 8.82 -0.38
N LYS A 124 23.23 7.53 -0.45
CA LYS A 124 24.12 6.98 -1.47
C LYS A 124 23.39 6.00 -2.38
N THR A 125 23.96 5.79 -3.56
CA THR A 125 23.45 4.85 -4.57
C THR A 125 24.26 3.56 -4.54
N PHE A 126 23.57 2.43 -4.51
CA PHE A 126 24.14 1.08 -4.54
C PHE A 126 23.60 0.31 -5.74
N ARG A 127 24.34 -0.70 -6.20
CA ARG A 127 23.81 -1.71 -7.11
C ARG A 127 22.99 -2.71 -6.31
N LEU A 128 21.78 -3.00 -6.76
CA LEU A 128 20.87 -3.95 -6.16
C LEU A 128 20.71 -5.16 -7.08
N VAL A 129 21.01 -6.34 -6.56
CA VAL A 129 20.86 -7.62 -7.26
C VAL A 129 19.98 -8.56 -6.44
N ARG A 130 19.13 -9.32 -7.14
CA ARG A 130 18.39 -10.43 -6.54
C ARG A 130 19.22 -11.70 -6.71
N VAL A 131 19.50 -12.38 -5.63
CA VAL A 131 20.15 -13.69 -5.61
C VAL A 131 19.11 -14.77 -5.32
N ALA A 132 19.35 -15.98 -5.80
CA ALA A 132 18.46 -17.10 -5.51
C ALA A 132 18.66 -17.55 -4.06
N ARG A 133 17.58 -17.75 -3.31
CA ARG A 133 17.66 -18.30 -1.94
C ARG A 133 18.19 -19.74 -1.95
N ASP A 134 17.70 -20.54 -2.89
CA ASP A 134 18.08 -21.93 -3.04
C ASP A 134 18.05 -22.38 -4.51
N ALA A 135 18.41 -23.64 -4.76
CA ALA A 135 18.42 -24.20 -6.10
C ALA A 135 17.01 -24.25 -6.75
N ALA A 136 15.94 -24.31 -5.96
CA ALA A 136 14.57 -24.29 -6.44
C ALA A 136 14.15 -22.89 -6.89
N ASP A 137 14.70 -21.83 -6.30
CA ASP A 137 14.47 -20.42 -6.65
C ASP A 137 15.12 -19.99 -7.99
N GLY A 138 15.96 -20.84 -8.57
CA GLY A 138 16.59 -20.61 -9.88
C GLY A 138 15.62 -20.54 -11.07
N TRP A 139 14.31 -20.73 -10.87
CA TRP A 139 13.27 -20.53 -11.89
C TRP A 139 13.13 -19.06 -12.30
N ILE A 140 13.42 -18.11 -11.42
CA ILE A 140 13.32 -16.67 -11.72
C ILE A 140 14.29 -16.25 -12.83
N GLU A 141 15.50 -16.83 -12.85
CA GLU A 141 16.47 -16.63 -13.94
C GLU A 141 15.96 -17.15 -15.29
N LYS A 142 15.08 -18.16 -15.25
CA LYS A 142 14.42 -18.73 -16.43
C LYS A 142 13.20 -17.91 -16.87
N LEU A 143 12.58 -17.12 -15.98
CA LEU A 143 11.43 -16.26 -16.27
C LEU A 143 11.82 -14.82 -16.63
N ARG A 144 12.82 -14.66 -17.48
CA ARG A 144 13.23 -13.35 -18.01
C ARG A 144 12.74 -13.21 -19.45
N PRO A 145 11.55 -12.62 -19.68
CA PRO A 145 11.01 -12.49 -21.02
C PRO A 145 11.74 -11.40 -21.82
N ASP A 146 11.75 -11.56 -23.14
CA ASP A 146 12.00 -10.45 -24.05
C ASP A 146 10.73 -9.59 -24.12
N VAL A 147 10.88 -8.29 -23.92
CA VAL A 147 9.74 -7.36 -23.90
C VAL A 147 9.63 -6.68 -25.26
N LYS A 148 8.55 -6.98 -25.98
CA LYS A 148 8.18 -6.28 -27.22
C LYS A 148 6.75 -5.78 -27.12
N ILE A 149 6.60 -4.47 -26.99
CA ILE A 149 5.31 -3.82 -26.92
C ILE A 149 4.93 -3.40 -28.35
N SER A 150 3.83 -3.96 -28.88
CA SER A 150 3.33 -3.58 -30.20
C SER A 150 2.70 -2.19 -30.19
N GLU A 151 2.70 -1.52 -31.34
CA GLU A 151 2.02 -0.22 -31.51
C GLU A 151 0.53 -0.31 -31.15
N LYS A 152 -0.13 -1.42 -31.49
CA LYS A 152 -1.52 -1.69 -31.11
C LYS A 152 -1.70 -1.73 -29.60
N ALA A 153 -0.79 -2.38 -28.87
CA ALA A 153 -0.83 -2.45 -27.40
C ALA A 153 -0.55 -1.06 -26.78
N LEU A 154 0.41 -0.31 -27.32
CA LEU A 154 0.69 1.09 -26.90
C LEU A 154 -0.53 1.98 -27.09
N ALA A 155 -1.18 1.92 -28.26
CA ALA A 155 -2.38 2.69 -28.56
C ALA A 155 -3.55 2.31 -27.64
N ALA A 156 -3.75 1.02 -27.40
CA ALA A 156 -4.78 0.52 -26.49
C ALA A 156 -4.53 0.98 -25.04
N ALA A 157 -3.28 0.90 -24.56
CA ALA A 157 -2.90 1.37 -23.24
C ALA A 157 -3.14 2.89 -23.10
N LYS A 158 -2.70 3.68 -24.09
CA LYS A 158 -2.93 5.12 -24.13
C LYS A 158 -4.43 5.47 -24.10
N LYS A 159 -5.26 4.77 -24.88
CA LYS A 159 -6.71 4.95 -24.90
C LYS A 159 -7.38 4.59 -23.57
N GLY A 160 -6.95 3.49 -22.95
CA GLY A 160 -7.44 3.04 -21.64
C GLY A 160 -6.89 3.84 -20.45
N GLY A 161 -5.89 4.69 -20.68
CA GLY A 161 -5.16 5.39 -19.62
C GLY A 161 -4.21 4.48 -18.82
N ASN A 162 -3.97 3.25 -19.28
CA ASN A 162 -3.04 2.32 -18.66
C ASN A 162 -1.60 2.82 -18.80
N LYS A 163 -0.82 2.59 -17.76
CA LYS A 163 0.53 3.15 -17.65
C LYS A 163 1.51 2.00 -17.73
N ILE A 164 2.02 1.82 -18.93
CA ILE A 164 2.87 0.70 -19.31
C ILE A 164 4.35 1.11 -19.29
N PRO A 165 5.26 0.21 -18.88
CA PRO A 165 6.69 0.50 -18.75
C PRO A 165 7.38 0.52 -20.12
N THR A 166 7.19 1.60 -20.89
CA THR A 166 7.74 1.71 -22.26
C THR A 166 9.27 1.70 -22.31
N LEU A 167 9.95 2.00 -21.21
CA LEU A 167 11.41 1.90 -21.09
C LEU A 167 11.93 0.46 -21.26
N LEU A 168 11.07 -0.55 -21.06
CA LEU A 168 11.42 -1.95 -21.27
C LEU A 168 11.25 -2.39 -22.72
N ASN A 169 10.62 -1.59 -23.59
CA ASN A 169 10.30 -2.01 -24.94
C ASN A 169 11.57 -2.26 -25.76
N GLY A 170 11.69 -3.46 -26.32
CA GLY A 170 12.86 -3.91 -27.08
C GLY A 170 13.96 -4.53 -26.21
N LEU A 171 13.84 -4.50 -24.88
CA LEU A 171 14.81 -5.14 -24.00
C LEU A 171 14.62 -6.66 -24.01
N LYS A 172 15.75 -7.37 -24.03
CA LYS A 172 15.80 -8.83 -23.95
C LYS A 172 16.06 -9.29 -22.53
N ARG A 173 15.48 -10.42 -22.14
CA ARG A 173 15.66 -11.04 -20.82
C ARG A 173 15.53 -10.04 -19.68
N VAL A 174 14.39 -9.34 -19.61
CA VAL A 174 14.11 -8.36 -18.56
C VAL A 174 13.97 -9.07 -17.22
N SER A 175 14.69 -8.60 -16.20
CA SER A 175 14.61 -9.14 -14.85
C SER A 175 13.38 -8.61 -14.07
N PRO A 176 12.97 -9.28 -12.98
CA PRO A 176 11.95 -8.75 -12.08
C PRO A 176 12.30 -7.36 -11.51
N LEU A 177 13.58 -7.13 -11.16
CA LEU A 177 14.04 -5.82 -10.64
C LEU A 177 13.94 -4.72 -11.70
N GLU A 178 14.32 -5.01 -12.94
CA GLU A 178 14.16 -4.07 -14.05
C GLU A 178 12.69 -3.77 -14.32
N SER A 179 11.84 -4.80 -14.31
CA SER A 179 10.40 -4.66 -14.47
C SER A 179 9.81 -3.73 -13.40
N LEU A 180 10.18 -3.95 -12.13
CA LEU A 180 9.72 -3.14 -11.00
C LEU A 180 10.24 -1.69 -11.08
N ALA A 181 11.53 -1.48 -11.37
CA ALA A 181 12.10 -0.14 -11.49
C ALA A 181 11.52 0.65 -12.67
N ALA A 182 11.24 -0.02 -13.79
CA ALA A 182 10.64 0.59 -14.98
C ALA A 182 9.14 0.85 -14.85
N ALA A 183 8.46 0.20 -13.91
CA ALA A 183 7.03 0.37 -13.67
C ALA A 183 6.67 1.81 -13.27
N ARG A 184 7.54 2.44 -12.47
CA ARG A 184 7.42 3.85 -12.04
C ARG A 184 8.80 4.51 -11.98
N PRO A 185 9.39 4.84 -13.13
CA PRO A 185 10.75 5.35 -13.19
C PRO A 185 10.87 6.63 -12.35
N GLY A 186 11.83 6.65 -11.42
CA GLY A 186 12.08 7.80 -10.54
C GLY A 186 11.08 7.99 -9.38
N GLU A 187 10.07 7.12 -9.25
CA GLU A 187 9.06 7.17 -8.18
C GLU A 187 8.85 5.83 -7.45
N MET A 188 9.72 4.83 -7.70
CA MET A 188 9.59 3.51 -7.10
C MET A 188 10.36 3.42 -5.78
N ASP A 189 9.72 3.84 -4.69
CA ASP A 189 10.24 3.66 -3.33
C ASP A 189 9.89 2.26 -2.82
N VAL A 190 10.89 1.55 -2.27
CA VAL A 190 10.78 0.16 -1.79
C VAL A 190 11.45 -0.05 -0.44
N ILE A 191 10.98 -1.06 0.29
CA ILE A 191 11.74 -1.76 1.33
C ILE A 191 12.56 -2.85 0.63
N ILE A 192 13.82 -3.02 1.04
CA ILE A 192 14.64 -4.16 0.65
C ILE A 192 14.83 -5.07 1.87
N PRO A 193 14.28 -6.30 1.87
CA PRO A 193 14.40 -7.19 3.02
C PRO A 193 15.84 -7.71 3.19
N GLU A 194 16.35 -7.62 4.42
CA GLU A 194 17.57 -8.32 4.88
C GLU A 194 18.74 -8.31 3.87
N PRO A 195 19.19 -7.15 3.35
CA PRO A 195 20.19 -7.13 2.30
C PRO A 195 21.57 -7.54 2.80
N ALA A 196 22.21 -8.48 2.11
CA ALA A 196 23.64 -8.74 2.27
C ALA A 196 24.45 -7.66 1.53
N ILE A 197 25.56 -7.23 2.13
CA ILE A 197 26.34 -6.07 1.66
C ILE A 197 27.75 -6.50 1.28
N GLU A 198 28.16 -6.16 0.06
CA GLU A 198 29.53 -6.33 -0.42
C GLU A 198 30.00 -5.07 -1.15
N GLY A 199 30.74 -4.19 -0.46
CA GLY A 199 31.15 -2.91 -1.01
C GLY A 199 29.94 -2.05 -1.41
N THR A 200 29.78 -1.79 -2.71
CA THR A 200 28.64 -1.04 -3.28
C THR A 200 27.53 -1.93 -3.83
N LEU A 201 27.58 -3.23 -3.55
CA LEU A 201 26.58 -4.22 -3.94
C LEU A 201 25.67 -4.55 -2.76
N LEU A 202 24.36 -4.53 -3.01
CA LEU A 202 23.32 -5.04 -2.13
C LEU A 202 22.69 -6.27 -2.78
N MET A 203 22.70 -7.38 -2.05
CA MET A 203 22.14 -8.66 -2.46
C MET A 203 20.89 -8.94 -1.64
N ILE A 204 19.78 -9.23 -2.31
CA ILE A 204 18.51 -9.61 -1.68
C ILE A 204 18.04 -10.95 -2.20
N GLU A 205 17.43 -11.75 -1.33
CA GLU A 205 16.78 -13.00 -1.70
C GLU A 205 15.29 -12.79 -2.02
N ASP A 206 14.65 -11.91 -1.25
CA ASP A 206 13.24 -11.59 -1.38
C ASP A 206 13.00 -10.40 -2.32
N ASP A 207 11.80 -10.37 -2.92
CA ASP A 207 11.40 -9.27 -3.78
C ASP A 207 11.25 -7.95 -2.97
N PRO A 208 11.66 -6.80 -3.52
CA PRO A 208 11.43 -5.52 -2.87
C PRO A 208 9.94 -5.23 -2.65
N ILE A 209 9.60 -4.64 -1.52
CA ILE A 209 8.22 -4.32 -1.14
C ILE A 209 7.96 -2.84 -1.42
N GLN A 210 6.97 -2.51 -2.25
CA GLN A 210 6.66 -1.12 -2.56
C GLN A 210 6.10 -0.37 -1.36
N ILE A 211 6.57 0.87 -1.17
CA ILE A 211 6.14 1.79 -0.13
C ILE A 211 5.74 3.15 -0.72
N SER A 212 5.11 3.98 0.10
CA SER A 212 4.82 5.38 -0.24
C SER A 212 5.60 6.31 0.67
N GLY A 213 6.63 6.96 0.12
CA GLY A 213 7.52 7.82 0.89
C GLY A 213 8.55 7.04 1.72
N SER A 214 9.56 7.75 2.23
CA SER A 214 10.67 7.18 3.00
C SER A 214 10.49 7.31 4.51
N ARG A 215 9.59 8.21 4.95
CA ARG A 215 9.37 8.55 6.35
C ARG A 215 7.89 8.44 6.71
N LYS A 216 7.62 8.16 7.99
CA LYS A 216 6.29 8.12 8.58
C LYS A 216 6.24 8.80 9.94
N ALA A 217 5.09 9.35 10.29
CA ALA A 217 4.78 9.89 11.61
C ALA A 217 3.31 9.62 11.97
N LEU A 218 2.96 9.63 13.25
CA LEU A 218 1.57 9.54 13.70
C LEU A 218 1.10 10.92 14.13
N VAL A 219 0.04 11.42 13.49
CA VAL A 219 -0.45 12.78 13.72
C VAL A 219 -1.97 12.83 13.87
N ARG A 220 -2.45 13.93 14.45
CA ARG A 220 -3.83 14.37 14.36
C ARG A 220 -3.88 15.70 13.60
N PHE A 221 -4.81 15.83 12.67
CA PHE A 221 -5.01 17.08 11.94
C PHE A 221 -5.86 18.04 12.76
N GLU A 222 -5.49 19.33 12.77
CA GLU A 222 -6.21 20.38 13.49
C GLU A 222 -6.59 21.52 12.56
N GLY A 223 -7.84 21.96 12.68
CA GLY A 223 -8.39 23.06 11.90
C GLY A 223 -8.54 22.75 10.41
N GLU A 224 -9.11 23.71 9.70
CA GLU A 224 -9.26 23.64 8.25
C GLU A 224 -7.92 23.78 7.54
N ALA A 225 -7.82 23.16 6.37
CA ALA A 225 -6.65 23.31 5.51
C ALA A 225 -6.51 24.75 4.99
N THR A 226 -5.29 25.25 4.92
CA THR A 226 -4.96 26.49 4.21
C THR A 226 -4.31 26.10 2.88
N GLY A 227 -5.07 26.11 1.78
CA GLY A 227 -4.58 25.62 0.50
C GLY A 227 -4.16 24.15 0.57
N PHE A 228 -2.91 23.83 0.22
CA PHE A 228 -2.35 22.47 0.33
C PHE A 228 -1.75 22.16 1.69
N TYR A 229 -1.88 23.05 2.67
CA TYR A 229 -1.19 22.94 3.96
C TYR A 229 -2.20 22.60 5.06
N ARG A 230 -1.84 21.62 5.89
CA ARG A 230 -2.62 21.21 7.05
C ARG A 230 -1.76 21.25 8.29
N LYS A 231 -2.31 21.82 9.37
CA LYS A 231 -1.68 21.75 10.68
C LYS A 231 -1.84 20.32 11.22
N ALA A 232 -0.74 19.71 11.61
CA ALA A 232 -0.65 18.37 12.15
C ALA A 232 0.03 18.43 13.51
N VAL A 233 -0.59 17.83 14.53
CA VAL A 233 -0.01 17.66 15.86
C VAL A 233 0.49 16.25 16.00
N HIS A 234 1.75 16.10 16.36
CA HIS A 234 2.40 14.80 16.47
C HIS A 234 1.98 14.05 17.75
N TYR A 235 1.90 12.73 17.62
CA TYR A 235 1.71 11.83 18.74
C TYR A 235 2.97 11.81 19.61
N ASN A 236 2.80 12.01 20.92
CA ASN A 236 3.86 11.93 21.89
C ASN A 236 3.83 10.56 22.58
N PRO A 237 4.84 9.69 22.38
CA PRO A 237 4.88 8.37 22.99
C PRO A 237 4.97 8.41 24.52
N GLY A 238 5.58 9.45 25.10
CA GLY A 238 5.72 9.60 26.54
C GLY A 238 4.40 9.88 27.26
N SER A 239 3.53 10.70 26.65
CA SER A 239 2.20 11.04 27.19
C SER A 239 1.08 10.17 26.61
N ARG A 240 1.40 9.35 25.61
CA ARG A 240 0.47 8.56 24.80
C ARG A 240 -0.67 9.37 24.17
N SER A 241 -0.43 10.65 23.87
CA SER A 241 -1.43 11.62 23.43
C SER A 241 -0.94 12.51 22.29
N PHE A 242 -1.84 13.17 21.57
CA PHE A 242 -1.52 14.17 20.55
C PHE A 242 -1.21 15.54 21.18
N ASN A 243 -0.08 15.61 21.89
CA ASN A 243 0.45 16.84 22.48
C ASN A 243 1.95 17.03 22.18
N GLY A 244 2.43 16.39 21.10
CA GLY A 244 3.75 16.67 20.55
C GLY A 244 3.81 18.02 19.83
N PRO A 245 4.95 18.34 19.18
CA PRO A 245 5.06 19.53 18.37
C PRO A 245 4.00 19.53 17.26
N ALA A 246 3.56 20.73 16.89
CA ALA A 246 2.71 20.94 15.72
C ALA A 246 3.57 21.43 14.55
N GLU A 247 3.16 21.11 13.33
CA GLU A 247 3.73 21.68 12.10
C GLU A 247 2.66 21.79 11.02
N TYR A 248 2.95 22.56 9.97
CA TYR A 248 2.23 22.43 8.71
C TYR A 248 2.88 21.41 7.80
N VAL A 249 2.09 20.43 7.36
CA VAL A 249 2.47 19.47 6.32
C VAL A 249 1.77 19.81 5.01
N ARG A 250 2.41 19.50 3.88
CA ARG A 250 1.77 19.60 2.57
C ARG A 250 1.01 18.31 2.26
N ILE A 251 -0.26 18.43 1.93
CA ILE A 251 -1.12 17.32 1.54
C ILE A 251 -2.10 17.79 0.47
N ASP A 252 -2.15 17.04 -0.64
CA ASP A 252 -3.07 17.35 -1.72
C ASP A 252 -4.52 17.13 -1.21
N GLN A 253 -5.32 18.20 -1.20
CA GLN A 253 -6.72 18.11 -0.75
C GLN A 253 -7.54 17.21 -1.67
N ARG A 254 -7.26 17.27 -2.97
CA ARG A 254 -7.96 16.51 -4.00
C ARG A 254 -7.00 16.04 -5.07
N TYR A 255 -7.16 14.81 -5.51
CA TYR A 255 -6.47 14.28 -6.67
C TYR A 255 -7.50 13.80 -7.69
N PHE A 256 -7.40 14.31 -8.91
CA PHE A 256 -8.20 13.88 -10.06
C PHE A 256 -7.30 13.10 -11.00
N ARG A 257 -7.77 11.94 -11.48
CA ARG A 257 -6.98 11.09 -12.38
C ARG A 257 -6.84 11.74 -13.76
N LYS A 258 -7.91 12.39 -14.23
CA LYS A 258 -7.91 13.19 -15.45
C LYS A 258 -8.40 14.61 -15.16
N LYS A 259 -8.00 15.56 -16.00
CA LYS A 259 -8.36 16.98 -15.85
C LYS A 259 -9.88 17.20 -15.91
N ASP A 260 -10.59 16.36 -16.65
CA ASP A 260 -12.03 16.39 -16.88
C ASP A 260 -12.83 15.48 -15.92
N ASP A 261 -12.18 14.75 -15.01
CA ASP A 261 -12.89 13.97 -14.00
C ASP A 261 -13.64 14.92 -13.06
N THR A 262 -14.95 14.69 -12.88
CA THR A 262 -15.79 15.47 -11.96
C THR A 262 -15.73 14.96 -10.52
N ILE A 263 -15.18 13.76 -10.33
CA ILE A 263 -15.08 13.07 -9.06
C ILE A 263 -13.60 12.84 -8.76
N PRO A 264 -13.09 13.32 -7.61
CA PRO A 264 -11.71 13.05 -7.24
C PRO A 264 -11.53 11.57 -6.89
N MET A 265 -10.34 11.05 -7.22
CA MET A 265 -9.85 9.75 -6.73
C MET A 265 -9.60 9.81 -5.22
N THR A 266 -9.07 10.92 -4.73
CA THR A 266 -8.81 11.11 -3.30
C THR A 266 -9.29 12.49 -2.88
N CYS A 267 -9.94 12.55 -1.72
CA CYS A 267 -10.30 13.81 -1.08
C CYS A 267 -9.92 13.75 0.40
N THR A 268 -9.09 14.67 0.86
CA THR A 268 -8.70 14.83 2.27
C THR A 268 -9.33 16.07 2.89
N ALA A 269 -10.27 16.72 2.20
CA ALA A 269 -11.04 17.84 2.76
C ALA A 269 -11.85 17.36 3.98
N GLY A 270 -11.86 18.15 5.05
CA GLY A 270 -12.56 17.80 6.30
C GLY A 270 -11.96 16.63 7.09
N ILE A 271 -10.74 16.16 6.77
CA ILE A 271 -10.09 15.05 7.50
C ILE A 271 -9.97 15.30 9.01
N GLU A 272 -9.84 16.56 9.42
CA GLU A 272 -9.83 16.99 10.82
C GLU A 272 -11.13 16.62 11.57
N ASN A 273 -12.24 16.51 10.85
CA ASN A 273 -13.56 16.16 11.38
C ASN A 273 -13.91 14.68 11.16
N SER A 274 -13.01 13.91 10.55
CA SER A 274 -13.23 12.47 10.35
C SER A 274 -13.21 11.71 11.68
N ALA A 275 -14.02 10.67 11.78
CA ALA A 275 -14.05 9.70 12.87
C ALA A 275 -12.68 9.07 13.11
N GLY A 276 -11.89 8.87 12.05
CA GLY A 276 -10.51 8.39 12.17
C GLY A 276 -9.54 9.36 12.86
N ASN A 277 -9.78 10.67 12.78
CA ASN A 277 -8.87 11.69 13.32
C ASN A 277 -8.73 11.65 14.85
N LYS A 278 -9.74 11.13 15.56
CA LYS A 278 -9.68 10.99 17.03
C LYS A 278 -8.56 10.07 17.49
N ASP A 279 -8.32 8.98 16.76
CA ASP A 279 -7.24 8.02 17.02
C ASP A 279 -5.96 8.41 16.30
N GLY A 280 -6.10 9.24 15.26
CA GLY A 280 -5.02 9.80 14.45
C GLY A 280 -4.72 9.01 13.19
N TRP A 281 -3.85 9.61 12.38
CA TRP A 281 -3.45 9.14 11.06
C TRP A 281 -1.94 8.96 11.02
N TYR A 282 -1.49 7.80 10.55
CA TYR A 282 -0.11 7.70 10.10
C TYR A 282 0.01 8.44 8.76
N ILE A 283 0.86 9.46 8.73
CA ILE A 283 1.26 10.16 7.51
C ILE A 283 2.53 9.51 6.98
N TYR A 284 2.57 9.24 5.67
CA TYR A 284 3.77 8.75 4.99
C TYR A 284 4.18 9.74 3.91
N GLY A 285 5.47 9.97 3.76
CA GLY A 285 5.95 11.12 3.01
C GLY A 285 7.45 11.24 2.89
N ASN A 286 7.85 12.41 2.39
CA ASN A 286 9.24 12.82 2.28
C ASN A 286 9.36 14.28 2.69
N LEU A 287 10.44 14.62 3.40
CA LEU A 287 10.79 16.02 3.65
C LEU A 287 11.35 16.64 2.36
N ARG A 288 10.79 17.77 1.93
CA ARG A 288 11.25 18.52 0.75
C ARG A 288 11.22 20.01 1.07
N ALA A 289 12.34 20.70 0.84
CA ALA A 289 12.47 22.14 1.09
C ALA A 289 11.94 22.58 2.47
N GLY A 290 12.26 21.83 3.52
CA GLY A 290 11.83 22.13 4.89
C GLY A 290 10.38 21.80 5.24
N MET A 291 9.63 21.16 4.34
CA MET A 291 8.23 20.79 4.56
C MET A 291 8.00 19.30 4.33
N PHE A 292 7.21 18.66 5.19
CA PHE A 292 6.84 17.27 4.98
C PHE A 292 5.72 17.16 3.93
N HIS A 293 5.99 16.44 2.84
CA HIS A 293 5.01 16.17 1.80
C HIS A 293 4.36 14.82 2.05
N VAL A 294 3.10 14.83 2.47
CA VAL A 294 2.29 13.63 2.68
C VAL A 294 1.90 13.05 1.32
N VAL A 295 2.20 11.77 1.12
CA VAL A 295 1.85 11.02 -0.10
C VAL A 295 0.92 9.84 0.18
N ALA A 296 0.80 9.42 1.44
CA ALA A 296 -0.18 8.43 1.87
C ALA A 296 -0.66 8.70 3.31
N LEU A 297 -1.88 8.24 3.60
CA LEU A 297 -2.48 8.25 4.93
C LEU A 297 -2.90 6.84 5.31
N GLU A 298 -2.87 6.55 6.60
CA GLU A 298 -3.36 5.30 7.16
C GLU A 298 -4.05 5.56 8.49
N PRO A 299 -5.33 5.18 8.65
CA PRO A 299 -6.06 5.40 9.89
C PRO A 299 -5.58 4.43 10.96
N ARG A 300 -5.04 4.95 12.07
CA ARG A 300 -4.50 4.11 13.16
C ARG A 300 -5.53 3.11 13.67
N ALA A 301 -6.78 3.55 13.82
CA ALA A 301 -7.86 2.72 14.35
C ALA A 301 -8.15 1.48 13.49
N ALA A 302 -7.97 1.55 12.17
CA ALA A 302 -8.31 0.44 11.27
C ALA A 302 -7.30 -0.70 11.31
N LEU A 303 -6.04 -0.43 11.70
CA LEU A 303 -4.97 -1.42 11.72
C LEU A 303 -4.49 -1.80 13.13
N ARG A 304 -5.00 -1.15 14.19
CA ARG A 304 -4.73 -1.59 15.56
C ARG A 304 -5.33 -2.99 15.78
N VAL A 305 -4.57 -3.90 16.41
CA VAL A 305 -5.10 -5.19 16.88
C VAL A 305 -5.81 -4.92 18.20
N GLY A 306 -7.11 -4.66 18.12
CA GLY A 306 -7.97 -4.46 19.29
C GLY A 306 -8.72 -5.72 19.69
N ASN A 307 -9.74 -5.54 20.53
CA ASN A 307 -10.77 -6.55 20.81
C ASN A 307 -12.03 -6.18 20.01
N PRO A 308 -12.10 -6.51 18.71
CA PRO A 308 -13.29 -6.24 17.91
C PRO A 308 -14.48 -7.06 18.40
N ALA A 309 -15.68 -6.73 17.91
CA ALA A 309 -16.87 -7.53 18.18
C ALA A 309 -16.65 -8.98 17.69
N ALA A 310 -16.94 -9.95 18.57
CA ALA A 310 -16.81 -11.36 18.27
C ALA A 310 -18.09 -11.91 17.62
N ILE A 311 -17.94 -12.65 16.52
CA ILE A 311 -19.00 -13.47 15.93
C ILE A 311 -18.66 -14.93 16.22
N ASN A 312 -19.53 -15.59 16.97
CA ASN A 312 -19.39 -17.00 17.33
C ASN A 312 -20.26 -17.86 16.42
N GLY A 313 -19.73 -19.01 16.01
CA GLY A 313 -20.48 -20.01 15.25
C GLY A 313 -20.33 -19.88 13.72
N SER A 314 -20.22 -21.03 13.07
CA SER A 314 -19.95 -21.12 11.63
C SER A 314 -21.10 -20.60 10.74
N ARG A 315 -22.35 -20.63 11.23
CA ARG A 315 -23.53 -20.17 10.49
C ARG A 315 -23.59 -18.65 10.48
N GLU A 316 -23.31 -18.05 11.62
CA GLU A 316 -23.30 -16.62 11.88
C GLU A 316 -22.20 -15.96 11.04
N ILE A 317 -21.02 -16.58 10.97
CA ILE A 317 -19.90 -16.15 10.11
C ILE A 317 -20.32 -16.12 8.64
N LYS A 318 -20.91 -17.21 8.12
CA LYS A 318 -21.37 -17.27 6.71
C LYS A 318 -22.43 -16.19 6.42
N SER A 319 -23.36 -15.99 7.35
CA SER A 319 -24.39 -14.95 7.23
C SER A 319 -23.77 -13.54 7.19
N ASN A 320 -22.80 -13.27 8.08
CA ASN A 320 -22.12 -11.99 8.16
C ASN A 320 -21.29 -11.68 6.91
N LEU A 321 -20.54 -12.66 6.42
CA LEU A 321 -19.78 -12.55 5.16
C LEU A 321 -20.69 -12.21 3.98
N ALA A 322 -21.81 -12.93 3.84
CA ALA A 322 -22.71 -12.75 2.70
C ALA A 322 -23.54 -11.46 2.76
N LYS A 323 -23.90 -10.98 3.95
CA LYS A 323 -24.89 -9.89 4.10
C LYS A 323 -24.36 -8.63 4.74
N SER A 324 -23.35 -8.71 5.59
CA SER A 324 -22.99 -7.62 6.51
C SER A 324 -21.65 -6.96 6.21
N ALA A 325 -20.71 -7.68 5.59
CA ALA A 325 -19.35 -7.19 5.31
C ALA A 325 -19.35 -5.81 4.61
N PHE A 326 -20.22 -5.64 3.60
CA PHE A 326 -20.37 -4.39 2.85
C PHE A 326 -21.67 -3.62 3.13
N ALA A 327 -22.54 -4.10 4.03
CA ALA A 327 -23.81 -3.42 4.31
C ALA A 327 -23.63 -2.14 5.13
N GLY A 328 -24.35 -1.09 4.71
CA GLY A 328 -24.41 0.19 5.42
C GLY A 328 -23.10 0.98 5.39
N LEU A 329 -22.22 0.70 4.43
CA LEU A 329 -20.97 1.45 4.29
C LEU A 329 -21.25 2.90 3.88
N LYS A 330 -20.59 3.81 4.57
CA LYS A 330 -20.58 5.26 4.31
C LYS A 330 -19.12 5.74 4.37
N PRO A 331 -18.79 6.92 3.80
CA PRO A 331 -17.45 7.48 3.94
C PRO A 331 -17.02 7.50 5.40
N ASP A 332 -15.74 7.23 5.65
CA ASP A 332 -15.14 7.28 7.00
C ASP A 332 -15.64 6.20 8.00
N LEU A 333 -16.43 5.23 7.54
CA LEU A 333 -16.76 4.05 8.34
C LEU A 333 -15.66 2.97 8.24
N SER A 334 -15.09 2.60 9.37
CA SER A 334 -14.26 1.41 9.55
C SER A 334 -14.91 0.44 10.53
N ARG A 335 -14.84 -0.87 10.26
CA ARG A 335 -15.35 -1.92 11.14
C ARG A 335 -14.34 -3.05 11.23
N GLN A 336 -14.12 -3.53 12.44
CA GLN A 336 -13.36 -4.75 12.70
C GLN A 336 -14.28 -5.75 13.39
N VAL A 337 -14.21 -7.00 12.96
CA VAL A 337 -14.91 -8.14 13.56
C VAL A 337 -13.93 -9.29 13.69
N GLN A 338 -13.98 -10.02 14.80
CA GLN A 338 -13.22 -11.24 14.99
C GLN A 338 -14.15 -12.43 14.95
N TRP A 339 -13.75 -13.46 14.23
CA TRP A 339 -14.50 -14.70 14.16
C TRP A 339 -13.85 -15.71 15.08
N LEU A 340 -14.63 -16.23 16.02
CA LEU A 340 -14.19 -17.24 16.95
C LEU A 340 -14.92 -18.53 16.59
N PRO A 341 -14.20 -19.60 16.18
CA PRO A 341 -14.80 -20.92 16.19
C PRO A 341 -15.18 -21.29 17.63
N ASP A 342 -16.19 -22.13 17.79
CA ASP A 342 -16.72 -22.49 19.11
C ASP A 342 -15.58 -22.95 20.04
N LYS A 343 -15.44 -22.29 21.21
CA LYS A 343 -14.39 -22.51 22.23
C LYS A 343 -12.98 -21.96 21.92
N ALA A 344 -12.81 -21.03 20.98
CA ALA A 344 -11.51 -20.37 20.76
C ALA A 344 -11.16 -19.36 21.87
N ALA A 345 -9.87 -19.24 22.18
CA ALA A 345 -9.35 -18.21 23.08
C ALA A 345 -9.57 -16.80 22.50
N GLN A 346 -9.87 -15.83 23.36
CA GLN A 346 -10.12 -14.44 22.93
C GLN A 346 -8.86 -13.75 22.36
N ASN A 347 -7.66 -14.16 22.78
CA ASN A 347 -6.40 -13.58 22.30
C ASN A 347 -5.77 -14.42 21.17
N LEU A 348 -6.34 -14.33 19.95
CA LEU A 348 -5.86 -15.09 18.79
C LEU A 348 -4.59 -14.54 18.15
N TRP A 349 -4.23 -13.29 18.46
CA TRP A 349 -3.30 -12.47 17.66
C TRP A 349 -2.24 -11.78 18.53
N PRO A 350 -1.40 -12.52 19.27
CA PRO A 350 -0.22 -11.93 19.92
C PRO A 350 0.78 -11.41 18.89
N VAL A 351 1.65 -10.47 19.31
CA VAL A 351 2.77 -9.97 18.49
C VAL A 351 3.62 -11.15 17.97
N GLY A 352 4.03 -11.07 16.71
CA GLY A 352 4.74 -12.12 15.97
C GLY A 352 3.81 -13.12 15.25
N THR A 353 2.50 -13.09 15.50
CA THR A 353 1.57 -13.97 14.78
C THR A 353 1.39 -13.51 13.34
N ARG A 354 1.44 -14.45 12.40
CA ARG A 354 1.17 -14.23 10.97
C ARG A 354 -0.13 -14.88 10.53
N GLY A 355 -0.77 -14.28 9.54
CA GLY A 355 -1.96 -14.81 8.89
C GLY A 355 -1.99 -14.51 7.41
N MET A 356 -2.70 -15.36 6.67
CA MET A 356 -2.96 -15.11 5.26
C MET A 356 -4.00 -14.01 5.13
N LEU A 357 -3.66 -12.99 4.34
CA LEU A 357 -4.58 -11.91 4.00
C LEU A 357 -5.38 -12.32 2.77
N VAL A 358 -6.70 -12.15 2.86
CA VAL A 358 -7.62 -12.14 1.73
C VAL A 358 -8.21 -10.74 1.62
N HIS A 359 -7.78 -10.00 0.62
CA HIS A 359 -8.28 -8.68 0.30
C HIS A 359 -9.43 -8.78 -0.70
N SER A 360 -10.57 -8.19 -0.37
CA SER A 360 -11.72 -8.04 -1.27
C SER A 360 -12.11 -6.57 -1.33
N PHE A 361 -12.52 -6.10 -2.50
CA PHE A 361 -12.97 -4.72 -2.66
C PHE A 361 -14.27 -4.65 -3.46
N GLY A 362 -15.07 -3.63 -3.16
CA GLY A 362 -16.29 -3.34 -3.88
C GLY A 362 -16.03 -2.56 -5.16
N TRP A 363 -17.12 -2.15 -5.80
CA TRP A 363 -17.10 -1.38 -7.02
C TRP A 363 -17.76 -0.02 -6.82
N ARG A 364 -17.22 1.01 -7.47
CA ARG A 364 -17.80 2.36 -7.52
C ARG A 364 -18.38 2.60 -8.91
N LYS A 365 -19.66 2.98 -9.00
CA LYS A 365 -20.26 3.39 -10.27
C LYS A 365 -19.83 4.82 -10.58
N SER A 366 -19.22 5.03 -11.75
CA SER A 366 -18.97 6.40 -12.24
C SER A 366 -20.23 6.95 -12.92
N PRO A 367 -20.61 8.23 -12.72
CA PRO A 367 -21.70 8.87 -13.47
C PRO A 367 -21.47 8.87 -14.99
N ALA A 368 -20.21 8.76 -15.44
CA ALA A 368 -19.84 8.71 -16.85
C ALA A 368 -19.82 7.28 -17.43
N GLU A 369 -19.96 6.24 -16.59
CA GLU A 369 -20.06 4.86 -17.07
C GLU A 369 -21.45 4.62 -17.65
N LYS A 370 -21.50 4.42 -18.98
CA LYS A 370 -22.69 3.88 -19.64
C LYS A 370 -22.99 2.50 -19.03
N ASN A 371 -24.27 2.20 -18.79
CA ASN A 371 -24.72 0.94 -18.20
C ASN A 371 -23.93 -0.26 -18.79
N ASN A 372 -23.33 -1.08 -17.90
CA ASN A 372 -22.65 -2.36 -18.16
C ASN A 372 -21.15 -2.41 -18.55
N SER A 373 -20.29 -1.45 -18.20
CA SER A 373 -18.84 -1.72 -18.26
C SER A 373 -18.38 -2.57 -17.07
N GLY A 374 -18.50 -3.90 -17.15
CA GLY A 374 -17.89 -4.86 -16.21
C GLY A 374 -18.83 -5.51 -15.18
N VAL A 375 -20.12 -5.17 -15.19
CA VAL A 375 -21.15 -5.82 -14.37
C VAL A 375 -21.88 -6.85 -15.24
N ILE A 376 -21.62 -8.13 -15.03
CA ILE A 376 -22.35 -9.23 -15.69
C ILE A 376 -23.36 -9.77 -14.67
N LEU A 377 -24.66 -9.71 -14.97
CA LEU A 377 -25.73 -10.20 -14.08
C LEU A 377 -25.73 -9.55 -12.67
N GLY A 378 -25.33 -8.28 -12.55
CA GLY A 378 -25.22 -7.60 -11.25
C GLY A 378 -23.95 -7.97 -10.46
N LEU A 379 -23.07 -8.78 -11.04
CA LEU A 379 -21.80 -9.21 -10.45
C LEU A 379 -20.63 -8.53 -11.15
N VAL A 380 -19.72 -7.96 -10.35
CA VAL A 380 -18.36 -7.62 -10.79
C VAL A 380 -17.48 -8.80 -10.43
N THR A 381 -17.12 -9.63 -11.42
CA THR A 381 -16.33 -10.85 -11.18
C THR A 381 -14.85 -10.52 -10.99
N GLY A 382 -14.16 -11.23 -10.09
CA GLY A 382 -12.70 -11.42 -10.14
C GLY A 382 -11.79 -10.34 -9.54
N HIS A 383 -12.10 -9.78 -8.37
CA HIS A 383 -11.29 -8.70 -7.78
C HIS A 383 -10.94 -8.97 -6.31
N PHE A 384 -10.04 -9.93 -6.09
CA PHE A 384 -9.42 -10.20 -4.79
C PHE A 384 -7.90 -10.18 -4.93
N ALA A 385 -7.20 -9.88 -3.84
CA ALA A 385 -5.76 -10.05 -3.73
C ALA A 385 -5.44 -10.90 -2.50
N PHE A 386 -4.31 -11.59 -2.54
CA PHE A 386 -3.75 -12.27 -1.39
C PHE A 386 -2.54 -11.51 -0.85
N GLY A 387 -2.18 -11.82 0.38
CA GLY A 387 -1.07 -11.21 1.06
C GLY A 387 -0.77 -11.91 2.38
N GLN A 388 -0.01 -11.22 3.20
CA GLN A 388 0.19 -11.56 4.59
C GLN A 388 -0.19 -10.40 5.51
N ALA A 389 -0.60 -10.74 6.72
CA ALA A 389 -0.72 -9.81 7.81
C ALA A 389 0.05 -10.35 9.01
N GLU A 390 0.95 -9.55 9.55
CA GLU A 390 1.71 -9.84 10.77
C GLU A 390 1.25 -8.89 11.88
N VAL A 391 1.14 -9.42 13.10
CA VAL A 391 0.96 -8.58 14.28
C VAL A 391 2.33 -8.09 14.73
N ILE A 392 2.59 -6.81 14.60
CA ILE A 392 3.83 -6.18 15.08
C ILE A 392 3.55 -5.26 16.26
N GLU A 393 4.58 -5.01 17.07
CA GLU A 393 4.58 -3.89 17.99
C GLU A 393 4.81 -2.59 17.19
N CYS A 394 3.93 -1.60 17.33
CA CYS A 394 4.09 -0.34 16.62
C CYS A 394 5.30 0.43 17.18
N PRO A 395 6.30 0.80 16.35
CA PRO A 395 7.47 1.53 16.85
C PRO A 395 7.18 2.96 17.33
N ILE A 396 6.00 3.51 17.03
CA ILE A 396 5.59 4.86 17.44
C ILE A 396 4.75 4.82 18.72
N THR A 397 3.85 3.84 18.88
CA THR A 397 2.89 3.79 20.00
C THR A 397 3.16 2.69 21.02
N GLY A 398 3.97 1.67 20.68
CA GLY A 398 4.12 0.44 21.45
C GLY A 398 2.89 -0.48 21.42
N GLU A 399 1.88 -0.16 20.62
CA GLU A 399 0.64 -0.94 20.55
C GLU A 399 0.74 -2.05 19.49
N PRO A 400 0.14 -3.23 19.74
CA PRO A 400 -0.04 -4.25 18.71
C PRO A 400 -0.86 -3.71 17.53
N ARG A 401 -0.35 -3.91 16.32
CA ARG A 401 -1.02 -3.53 15.07
C ARG A 401 -0.72 -4.51 13.95
N TRP A 402 -1.58 -4.51 12.95
CA TRP A 402 -1.34 -5.19 11.69
C TRP A 402 -0.29 -4.44 10.88
N ASP A 403 0.72 -5.18 10.43
CA ASP A 403 1.56 -4.87 9.28
C ASP A 403 1.12 -5.77 8.12
N ILE A 404 0.74 -5.16 7.00
CA ILE A 404 0.06 -5.86 5.90
C ILE A 404 0.85 -5.67 4.62
N ASP A 405 1.19 -6.80 4.01
CA ASP A 405 1.76 -6.89 2.67
C ASP A 405 0.74 -7.49 1.72
N TYR A 406 0.44 -6.77 0.63
CA TYR A 406 -0.37 -7.26 -0.47
C TYR A 406 0.56 -7.84 -1.53
N PHE A 407 0.45 -9.13 -1.86
CA PHE A 407 1.25 -9.82 -2.89
C PHE A 407 0.66 -9.65 -4.29
N GLN A 408 0.15 -8.45 -4.58
CA GLN A 408 -0.89 -8.22 -5.59
C GLN A 408 -0.63 -8.85 -6.98
N ILE A 409 -1.62 -9.59 -7.49
CA ILE A 409 -1.69 -10.16 -8.85
C ILE A 409 -2.68 -9.35 -9.73
N TYR A 410 -2.51 -8.02 -9.77
CA TYR A 410 -3.26 -7.14 -10.68
C TYR A 410 -2.27 -6.53 -11.67
N VAL A 411 -2.61 -6.59 -12.96
CA VAL A 411 -1.77 -6.00 -14.00
C VAL A 411 -1.71 -4.47 -13.87
N HIS A 412 -0.66 -3.87 -14.42
CA HIS A 412 -0.51 -2.41 -14.47
C HIS A 412 -1.79 -1.74 -14.94
N ASN A 413 -2.29 -0.78 -14.15
CA ASN A 413 -3.60 -0.18 -14.36
C ASN A 413 -3.54 1.35 -14.50
N PRO A 414 -4.67 2.02 -14.76
CA PRO A 414 -4.70 3.48 -14.94
C PRO A 414 -4.29 4.28 -13.69
N ASN A 415 -4.34 3.65 -12.51
CA ASN A 415 -3.96 4.26 -11.25
C ASN A 415 -2.45 4.10 -10.95
N HIS A 416 -1.65 3.55 -11.87
CA HIS A 416 -0.23 3.21 -11.62
C HIS A 416 -0.02 2.24 -10.44
N ILE A 417 -0.95 1.31 -10.27
CA ILE A 417 -0.75 0.16 -9.41
C ILE A 417 0.08 -0.86 -10.18
N VAL A 418 1.09 -1.43 -9.51
CA VAL A 418 2.12 -2.27 -10.12
C VAL A 418 2.05 -3.65 -9.49
N SER A 419 2.07 -4.70 -10.31
CA SER A 419 2.09 -6.08 -9.83
C SER A 419 3.42 -6.38 -9.15
N CYS A 420 3.42 -6.45 -7.83
CA CYS A 420 4.50 -6.83 -6.92
C CYS A 420 3.98 -6.64 -5.48
N THR A 421 4.76 -7.02 -4.47
CA THR A 421 4.43 -6.82 -3.06
C THR A 421 4.32 -5.33 -2.72
N GLN A 422 3.28 -4.94 -1.97
CA GLN A 422 3.05 -3.56 -1.55
C GLN A 422 2.62 -3.51 -0.09
N LYS A 423 3.15 -2.57 0.69
CA LYS A 423 2.61 -2.25 2.02
C LYS A 423 1.22 -1.64 1.91
N TRP A 424 0.44 -1.73 2.99
CA TRP A 424 -0.90 -1.14 3.10
C TRP A 424 -0.95 0.33 2.67
N HIS A 425 -0.06 1.17 3.20
CA HIS A 425 -0.04 2.59 2.85
C HIS A 425 0.30 2.85 1.36
N ALA A 426 0.93 1.91 0.65
CA ALA A 426 1.18 2.02 -0.79
C ALA A 426 -0.02 1.63 -1.65
N TYR A 427 -0.68 0.52 -1.30
CA TYR A 427 -1.81 -0.01 -2.06
C TYR A 427 -3.15 0.64 -1.70
N MET A 428 -3.35 0.93 -0.42
CA MET A 428 -4.59 1.47 0.12
C MET A 428 -4.50 2.97 0.39
N GLY A 429 -3.46 3.38 1.12
CA GLY A 429 -3.36 4.71 1.69
C GLY A 429 -2.83 5.80 0.76
N ASN A 430 -2.28 5.46 -0.41
CA ASN A 430 -1.61 6.44 -1.27
C ASN A 430 -2.59 7.45 -1.87
N LEU A 431 -2.31 8.74 -1.73
CA LEU A 431 -3.21 9.83 -2.13
C LEU A 431 -3.45 9.92 -3.65
N ARG A 432 -2.61 9.31 -4.47
CA ARG A 432 -2.74 9.33 -5.94
C ARG A 432 -3.25 8.02 -6.53
N ARG A 433 -2.97 6.90 -5.88
CA ARG A 433 -3.20 5.55 -6.43
C ARG A 433 -3.96 4.59 -5.51
N GLY A 434 -4.15 4.98 -4.25
CA GLY A 434 -4.71 4.13 -3.20
C GLY A 434 -6.22 3.94 -3.31
N TRP A 435 -6.69 2.75 -2.92
CA TRP A 435 -8.11 2.39 -3.05
C TRP A 435 -9.00 2.88 -1.93
N MET A 436 -8.47 3.15 -0.72
CA MET A 436 -9.31 3.44 0.46
C MET A 436 -10.22 4.65 0.30
N TYR A 437 -9.91 5.54 -0.65
CA TYR A 437 -10.65 6.78 -0.89
C TYR A 437 -11.78 6.65 -1.92
N THR A 438 -11.80 5.53 -2.67
CA THR A 438 -12.68 5.38 -3.83
C THR A 438 -13.64 4.23 -3.74
N VAL A 439 -13.26 3.14 -3.08
CA VAL A 439 -14.06 1.92 -3.01
C VAL A 439 -14.08 1.39 -1.59
N PRO A 440 -15.18 0.76 -1.18
CA PRO A 440 -15.19 -0.01 0.05
C PRO A 440 -14.28 -1.24 -0.08
N VAL A 441 -13.63 -1.61 1.00
CA VAL A 441 -12.67 -2.72 1.06
C VAL A 441 -12.91 -3.58 2.29
N SER A 442 -12.52 -4.84 2.20
CA SER A 442 -12.55 -5.81 3.29
C SER A 442 -11.25 -6.60 3.27
N ASP A 443 -10.46 -6.47 4.33
CA ASP A 443 -9.25 -7.26 4.57
C ASP A 443 -9.59 -8.35 5.59
N THR A 444 -9.58 -9.61 5.17
CA THR A 444 -9.81 -10.77 6.04
C THR A 444 -8.49 -11.45 6.34
N VAL A 445 -8.13 -11.55 7.62
CA VAL A 445 -6.92 -12.26 8.05
C VAL A 445 -7.31 -13.65 8.55
N VAL A 446 -6.74 -14.67 7.93
CA VAL A 446 -6.97 -16.08 8.29
C VAL A 446 -5.73 -16.60 9.00
N LYS A 447 -5.89 -17.04 10.25
CA LYS A 447 -4.81 -17.69 10.99
C LYS A 447 -4.57 -19.07 10.37
N LEU A 448 -3.32 -19.36 10.03
CA LEU A 448 -2.93 -20.64 9.46
C LEU A 448 -2.26 -21.53 10.52
N PRO A 449 -2.39 -22.86 10.43
CA PRO A 449 -1.64 -23.76 11.29
C PRO A 449 -0.13 -23.52 11.15
N GLY A 450 0.58 -23.51 12.28
CA GLY A 450 2.04 -23.29 12.30
C GLY A 450 2.47 -21.90 11.82
N ASP A 451 1.57 -20.91 11.86
CA ASP A 451 1.82 -19.52 11.47
C ASP A 451 2.38 -19.35 10.04
N GLY A 452 2.00 -20.28 9.14
CA GLY A 452 2.42 -20.28 7.73
C GLY A 452 3.55 -21.26 7.40
N MET A 453 4.15 -21.91 8.41
CA MET A 453 5.15 -22.95 8.21
C MET A 453 4.47 -24.27 7.82
N ILE A 454 4.66 -24.69 6.57
CA ILE A 454 4.11 -25.92 6.02
C ILE A 454 5.21 -26.99 6.03
N LYS A 455 5.01 -28.04 6.84
CA LYS A 455 5.85 -29.26 6.80
C LYS A 455 5.45 -30.12 5.62
N THR A 456 6.38 -30.35 4.69
CA THR A 456 6.24 -31.26 3.56
C THR A 456 7.24 -32.42 3.67
N ALA A 457 7.12 -33.43 2.81
CA ALA A 457 8.09 -34.52 2.75
C ALA A 457 9.51 -34.04 2.33
N GLY A 458 9.63 -32.85 1.72
CA GLY A 458 10.89 -32.25 1.30
C GLY A 458 11.47 -31.24 2.30
N GLY A 459 10.86 -31.05 3.47
CA GLY A 459 11.29 -30.08 4.48
C GLY A 459 10.18 -29.12 4.91
N GLU A 460 10.57 -28.09 5.66
CA GLU A 460 9.70 -26.99 6.06
C GLU A 460 9.73 -25.88 5.02
N PHE A 461 8.56 -25.35 4.68
CA PHE A 461 8.36 -24.28 3.72
C PHE A 461 7.61 -23.13 4.40
N ASP A 462 8.17 -21.92 4.38
CA ASP A 462 7.45 -20.71 4.78
C ASP A 462 6.60 -20.24 3.59
N MET A 463 5.27 -20.28 3.74
CA MET A 463 4.37 -19.94 2.65
C MET A 463 4.32 -18.46 2.28
N PHE A 464 4.95 -17.61 3.07
CA PHE A 464 5.00 -16.17 2.84
C PHE A 464 6.31 -15.69 2.23
N ARG A 465 7.26 -16.61 1.95
CA ARG A 465 8.59 -16.32 1.45
C ARG A 465 8.98 -17.14 0.22
#